data_AF-A0A2I2DX44-F1
#
_entry.id   AF-A0A2I2DX44-F1
#
_cell.length_a   1.000
_cell.length_b   1.000
_cell.length_c   1.000
_cell.angle_alpha   90.00
_cell.angle_beta   90.00
_cell.angle_gamma   90.00
#
_symmetry.space_group_name_H-M   'P 1'
#
loop_
_entity.id
_entity.type
_entity.pdbx_description
1 polymer ?
#
loop_
_entity_poly.entity_id
_entity_poly.type
_entity_poly.pdbx_seq_one_letter_code
_entity_poly.pdbx_strand_id
1 'polypeptide(L)'
;MNKIRLTFLILITCFFSFGQTKNYSEKEILENQRKTTVKIIVALQKNNDESILQYFDNINNDIHKKLKSCVAEIEKFKNSTMFSDVIVFDEGYNIFRCRYSDKTRARFQIDLYFHTENPNSKVVQIKTKTDQILKKEYKERMNSTEIPPAPPKPDGK
;
A
#
# COMPACT_ATOMS: atom_id res chain seq x y z
N MET A 1 -40.17 60.28 -12.64
CA MET A 1 -39.43 59.62 -13.75
C MET A 1 -37.94 59.88 -13.56
N ASN A 2 -37.09 58.93 -13.97
CA ASN A 2 -35.61 58.81 -13.81
C ASN A 2 -35.22 58.00 -12.56
N LYS A 3 -35.12 56.65 -12.58
CA LYS A 3 -34.21 55.71 -13.28
C LYS A 3 -32.72 55.92 -12.99
N ILE A 4 -32.07 54.82 -12.54
CA ILE A 4 -30.65 54.42 -12.69
C ILE A 4 -29.68 55.00 -11.63
N ARG A 5 -28.78 54.25 -10.99
CA ARG A 5 -28.47 52.80 -10.95
C ARG A 5 -27.72 52.51 -9.65
N LEU A 6 -28.08 51.39 -9.03
CA LEU A 6 -27.37 50.74 -7.94
C LEU A 6 -26.06 50.15 -8.50
N THR A 7 -24.89 50.67 -8.10
CA THR A 7 -23.60 50.05 -8.43
C THR A 7 -23.02 49.44 -7.17
N PHE A 8 -23.42 48.19 -6.91
CA PHE A 8 -22.78 47.32 -5.95
C PHE A 8 -21.40 46.94 -6.50
N LEU A 9 -20.35 47.55 -5.97
CA LEU A 9 -18.97 47.20 -6.30
C LEU A 9 -18.58 46.02 -5.40
N ILE A 10 -19.06 44.83 -5.74
CA ILE A 10 -18.57 43.57 -5.15
C ILE A 10 -17.20 43.32 -5.75
N LEU A 11 -16.16 43.71 -5.00
CA LEU A 11 -14.79 43.33 -5.30
C LEU A 11 -14.67 41.82 -5.03
N ILE A 12 -14.91 41.01 -6.06
CA ILE A 12 -14.66 39.58 -6.04
C ILE A 12 -13.14 39.40 -6.01
N THR A 13 -12.56 39.31 -4.82
CA THR A 13 -11.21 38.77 -4.61
C THR A 13 -11.26 37.25 -4.75
N CYS A 14 -11.56 36.78 -5.95
CA CYS A 14 -11.11 35.47 -6.40
C CYS A 14 -9.78 35.72 -7.09
N PHE A 15 -8.65 35.32 -6.49
CA PHE A 15 -7.57 34.72 -7.26
C PHE A 15 -6.58 33.98 -6.35
N PHE A 16 -6.64 32.65 -6.48
CA PHE A 16 -5.61 31.66 -6.23
C PHE A 16 -5.02 31.56 -4.81
N SER A 17 -5.63 30.71 -3.99
CA SER A 17 -4.81 29.80 -3.19
C SER A 17 -3.98 28.96 -4.16
N PHE A 18 -2.76 29.42 -4.45
CA PHE A 18 -1.69 28.54 -4.89
C PHE A 18 -1.56 27.47 -3.81
N GLY A 19 -2.21 26.33 -4.00
CA GLY A 19 -1.90 25.13 -3.28
C GLY A 19 -0.44 24.85 -3.58
N GLN A 20 0.44 25.19 -2.64
CA GLN A 20 1.82 24.72 -2.69
C GLN A 20 1.73 23.20 -2.70
N THR A 21 1.99 22.59 -3.87
CA THR A 21 2.30 21.17 -3.94
C THR A 21 3.51 20.98 -3.05
N LYS A 22 3.30 20.48 -1.82
CA LYS A 22 4.41 20.09 -0.96
C LYS A 22 5.20 19.02 -1.70
N ASN A 23 6.41 19.36 -2.10
CA ASN A 23 7.34 18.38 -2.63
C ASN A 23 7.84 17.54 -1.46
N TYR A 24 7.23 16.37 -1.28
CA TYR A 24 7.64 15.42 -0.27
C TYR A 24 8.90 14.69 -0.71
N SER A 25 9.82 14.44 0.23
CA SER A 25 10.95 13.56 -0.06
C SER A 25 10.46 12.12 -0.21
N GLU A 26 11.11 11.33 -1.07
CA GLU A 26 10.82 9.90 -1.23
C GLU A 26 10.88 9.17 0.12
N LYS A 27 11.87 9.51 0.94
CA LYS A 27 12.02 8.95 2.30
C LYS A 27 10.77 9.21 3.16
N GLU A 28 10.23 10.42 3.14
CA GLU A 28 9.02 10.78 3.89
C GLU A 28 7.78 10.03 3.38
N ILE A 29 7.65 9.90 2.07
CA ILE A 29 6.58 9.12 1.44
C ILE A 29 6.62 7.67 1.91
N LEU A 30 7.78 7.02 1.79
CA LEU A 30 7.94 5.62 2.17
C LEU A 30 7.75 5.41 3.67
N GLU A 31 8.22 6.32 4.52
CA GLU A 31 8.05 6.20 5.97
C GLU A 31 6.58 6.29 6.39
N ASN A 32 5.83 7.23 5.82
CA ASN A 32 4.40 7.39 6.13
C ASN A 32 3.57 6.21 5.62
N GLN A 33 3.82 5.76 4.39
CA GLN A 33 3.14 4.58 3.83
C GLN A 33 3.50 3.29 4.60
N ARG A 34 4.74 3.17 5.10
CA ARG A 34 5.15 2.07 5.99
C ARG A 34 4.36 2.10 7.31
N LYS A 35 4.24 3.27 7.94
CA LYS A 35 3.45 3.42 9.17
C LYS A 35 1.99 3.01 8.95
N THR A 36 1.39 3.41 7.84
CA THR A 36 0.03 2.99 7.46
C THR A 36 -0.06 1.48 7.28
N THR A 37 0.88 0.88 6.55
CA THR A 37 0.98 -0.58 6.38
C THR A 37 1.01 -1.30 7.73
N VAL A 38 1.88 -0.88 8.64
CA VAL A 38 2.01 -1.50 9.97
C VAL A 38 0.68 -1.43 10.73
N LYS A 39 -0.02 -0.28 10.70
CA LYS A 39 -1.34 -0.14 11.35
C LYS A 39 -2.36 -1.13 10.76
N ILE A 40 -2.40 -1.26 9.43
CA ILE A 40 -3.28 -2.20 8.74
C ILE A 40 -2.99 -3.65 9.17
N ILE A 41 -1.72 -4.06 9.14
CA ILE A 41 -1.34 -5.43 9.49
C ILE A 41 -1.61 -5.74 10.96
N VAL A 42 -1.29 -4.83 11.88
CA VAL A 42 -1.55 -5.01 13.31
C VAL A 42 -3.06 -5.11 13.57
N ALA A 43 -3.88 -4.33 12.86
CA ALA A 43 -5.33 -4.42 12.97
C ALA A 43 -5.87 -5.76 12.43
N LEU A 44 -5.34 -6.27 11.30
CA LEU A 44 -5.67 -7.60 10.79
C LEU A 44 -5.31 -8.71 11.80
N GLN A 45 -4.14 -8.64 12.41
CA GLN A 45 -3.70 -9.60 13.44
C GLN A 45 -4.59 -9.59 14.69
N LYS A 46 -5.24 -8.46 14.96
CA LYS A 46 -6.18 -8.28 16.08
C LYS A 46 -7.64 -8.55 15.70
N ASN A 47 -7.90 -8.99 14.46
CA ASN A 47 -9.26 -9.15 13.93
C ASN A 47 -10.11 -7.87 14.07
N ASN A 48 -9.51 -6.71 13.80
CA ASN A 48 -10.18 -5.41 13.82
C ASN A 48 -10.20 -4.82 12.41
N ASP A 49 -10.96 -5.45 11.51
CA ASP A 49 -11.03 -5.09 10.09
C ASP A 49 -11.77 -3.76 9.82
N GLU A 50 -12.74 -3.38 10.65
CA GLU A 50 -13.45 -2.09 10.52
C GLU A 50 -12.51 -0.88 10.62
N SER A 51 -11.56 -0.92 11.56
CA SER A 51 -10.60 0.17 11.76
C SER A 51 -9.66 0.41 10.57
N ILE A 52 -9.58 -0.56 9.65
CA ILE A 52 -8.65 -0.58 8.52
C ILE A 52 -9.24 0.14 7.31
N LEU A 53 -10.57 0.17 7.19
CA LEU A 53 -11.28 0.64 6.00
C LEU A 53 -10.94 2.09 5.66
N GLN A 54 -10.66 2.92 6.67
CA GLN A 54 -10.21 4.32 6.49
C GLN A 54 -8.97 4.47 5.61
N TYR A 55 -8.15 3.42 5.48
CA TYR A 55 -6.92 3.42 4.69
C TYR A 55 -7.15 3.02 3.22
N PHE A 56 -8.38 2.78 2.77
CA PHE A 56 -8.70 2.40 1.39
C PHE A 56 -9.55 3.47 0.69
N ASP A 57 -9.28 3.73 -0.60
CA ASP A 57 -10.04 4.72 -1.38
C ASP A 57 -11.39 4.19 -1.89
N ASN A 58 -11.44 2.92 -2.29
CA ASN A 58 -12.62 2.30 -2.88
C ASN A 58 -13.14 1.16 -1.99
N ILE A 59 -13.73 1.52 -0.84
CA ILE A 59 -14.33 0.55 0.07
C ILE A 59 -15.56 -0.07 -0.61
N ASN A 60 -15.46 -1.35 -0.93
CA ASN A 60 -16.54 -2.14 -1.51
C ASN A 60 -16.60 -3.53 -0.85
N ASN A 61 -17.62 -4.32 -1.21
CA ASN A 61 -17.80 -5.67 -0.66
C ASN A 61 -16.61 -6.61 -0.94
N ASP A 62 -15.81 -6.37 -1.98
CA ASP A 62 -14.61 -7.15 -2.29
C ASP A 62 -13.48 -6.89 -1.28
N ILE A 63 -13.26 -5.63 -0.89
CA ILE A 63 -12.28 -5.27 0.14
C ILE A 63 -12.63 -5.93 1.48
N HIS A 64 -13.89 -5.87 1.92
CA HIS A 64 -14.31 -6.55 3.16
C HIS A 64 -14.04 -8.05 3.12
N LYS A 65 -14.38 -8.72 2.00
CA LYS A 65 -14.11 -10.16 1.83
C LYS A 65 -12.61 -10.45 1.88
N LYS A 66 -11.79 -9.63 1.23
CA LYS A 66 -10.33 -9.77 1.24
C LYS A 66 -9.74 -9.58 2.63
N LEU A 67 -10.16 -8.56 3.38
CA LEU A 67 -9.70 -8.33 4.76
C LEU A 67 -10.07 -9.52 5.67
N LYS A 68 -11.31 -10.01 5.60
CA LYS A 68 -11.73 -11.22 6.34
C LYS A 68 -10.93 -12.45 5.95
N SER A 69 -10.64 -12.63 4.66
CA SER A 69 -9.78 -13.71 4.19
C SER A 69 -8.35 -13.57 4.73
N CYS A 70 -7.81 -12.35 4.81
CA CYS A 70 -6.49 -12.11 5.40
C CYS A 70 -6.47 -12.49 6.88
N VAL A 71 -7.47 -12.08 7.67
CA VAL A 71 -7.57 -12.46 9.09
C VAL A 71 -7.57 -13.99 9.23
N ALA A 72 -8.44 -14.68 8.47
CA ALA A 72 -8.55 -16.13 8.52
C ALA A 72 -7.24 -16.85 8.14
N GLU A 73 -6.49 -16.32 7.18
CA GLU A 73 -5.17 -16.88 6.81
C GLU A 73 -4.09 -16.57 7.85
N ILE A 74 -4.04 -15.37 8.41
CA ILE A 74 -3.07 -14.99 9.44
C ILE A 74 -3.21 -15.89 10.67
N GLU A 75 -4.45 -16.13 11.12
CA GLU A 75 -4.73 -16.98 12.28
C GLU A 75 -4.14 -18.40 12.14
N LYS A 76 -4.08 -18.95 10.92
CA LYS A 76 -3.49 -20.28 10.66
C LYS A 76 -1.99 -20.33 10.89
N PHE A 77 -1.29 -19.20 10.77
CA PHE A 77 0.18 -19.16 10.72
C PHE A 77 0.84 -18.34 11.84
N LYS A 78 0.09 -17.47 12.54
CA LYS A 78 0.66 -16.52 13.51
C LYS A 78 1.52 -17.14 14.62
N ASN A 79 1.28 -18.41 14.96
CA ASN A 79 2.02 -19.12 16.01
C ASN A 79 3.25 -19.90 15.49
N SER A 80 3.36 -20.12 14.18
CA SER A 80 4.38 -20.98 13.56
C SER A 80 5.29 -20.25 12.57
N THR A 81 5.06 -18.94 12.40
CA THR A 81 5.76 -18.12 11.41
C THR A 81 6.19 -16.78 12.00
N MET A 82 7.21 -16.18 11.39
CA MET A 82 7.64 -14.81 11.67
C MET A 82 7.08 -13.86 10.61
N PHE A 83 6.66 -12.68 11.05
CA PHE A 83 6.27 -11.58 10.16
C PHE A 83 7.50 -10.79 9.67
N SER A 84 7.53 -10.47 8.39
CA SER A 84 8.50 -9.52 7.82
C SER A 84 7.85 -8.64 6.76
N ASP A 85 8.36 -7.41 6.62
CA ASP A 85 7.92 -6.47 5.59
C ASP A 85 9.08 -6.09 4.64
N VAL A 86 8.75 -5.93 3.36
CA VAL A 86 9.67 -5.57 2.28
C VAL A 86 9.00 -4.51 1.41
N ILE A 87 9.75 -3.50 0.99
CA ILE A 87 9.30 -2.53 0.00
C ILE A 87 9.73 -3.01 -1.39
N VAL A 88 8.78 -3.03 -2.33
CA VAL A 88 9.00 -3.34 -3.74
C VAL A 88 8.49 -2.16 -4.56
N PHE A 89 9.25 -1.75 -5.56
CA PHE A 89 8.87 -0.69 -6.48
C PHE A 89 8.33 -1.29 -7.77
N ASP A 90 7.20 -0.75 -8.23
CA ASP A 90 6.56 -1.04 -9.51
C ASP A 90 6.13 0.29 -10.12
N GLU A 91 5.98 0.37 -11.45
CA GLU A 91 5.69 1.64 -12.12
C GLU A 91 4.41 2.28 -11.52
N GLY A 92 4.57 3.48 -10.94
CA GLY A 92 3.49 4.23 -10.29
C GLY A 92 3.08 3.76 -8.89
N TYR A 93 3.68 2.70 -8.35
CA TYR A 93 3.31 2.13 -7.05
C TYR A 93 4.50 1.78 -6.13
N ASN A 94 4.36 2.17 -4.86
CA ASN A 94 5.09 1.60 -3.74
C ASN A 94 4.31 0.39 -3.22
N ILE A 95 4.92 -0.79 -3.25
CA ILE A 95 4.30 -2.04 -2.78
C ILE A 95 4.94 -2.43 -1.45
N PHE A 96 4.14 -2.41 -0.40
CA PHE A 96 4.53 -2.96 0.90
C PHE A 96 4.10 -4.42 0.98
N ARG A 97 5.09 -5.29 0.97
CA ARG A 97 4.93 -6.75 0.99
C ARG A 97 5.17 -7.27 2.39
N CYS A 98 4.13 -7.82 2.97
CA CYS A 98 4.09 -8.41 4.28
C CYS A 98 4.03 -9.93 4.17
N ARG A 99 4.99 -10.64 4.77
CA ARG A 99 5.10 -12.11 4.70
C ARG A 99 5.08 -12.74 6.08
N TYR A 100 4.37 -13.85 6.18
CA TYR A 100 4.45 -14.80 7.29
C TYR A 100 5.29 -15.98 6.82
N SER A 101 6.46 -16.18 7.43
CA SER A 101 7.44 -17.18 6.99
C SER A 101 7.80 -18.16 8.09
N ASP A 102 7.93 -19.45 7.75
CA ASP A 102 8.59 -20.42 8.62
C ASP A 102 10.10 -20.45 8.33
N LYS A 103 10.83 -21.41 8.92
CA LYS A 103 12.28 -21.57 8.70
C LYS A 103 12.67 -21.85 7.25
N THR A 104 11.74 -22.27 6.41
CA THR A 104 12.01 -22.80 5.07
C THR A 104 11.43 -21.93 3.96
N ARG A 105 10.26 -21.30 4.17
CA ARG A 105 9.58 -20.51 3.14
C ARG A 105 8.51 -19.57 3.70
N ALA A 106 8.08 -18.64 2.86
CA ALA A 106 6.86 -17.87 3.07
C ALA A 106 5.62 -18.79 2.99
N ARG A 107 4.69 -18.59 3.92
CA ARG A 107 3.43 -19.32 4.09
C ARG A 107 2.22 -18.48 3.73
N PHE A 108 2.30 -17.17 3.92
CA PHE A 108 1.27 -16.23 3.51
C PHE A 108 1.89 -14.88 3.18
N GLN A 109 1.34 -14.19 2.19
CA GLN A 109 1.78 -12.87 1.75
C GLN A 109 0.59 -11.94 1.57
N ILE A 110 0.76 -10.69 2.01
CA ILE A 110 -0.14 -9.56 1.77
C ILE A 110 0.69 -8.46 1.11
N ASP A 111 0.30 -8.00 -0.08
CA ASP A 111 0.91 -6.88 -0.79
C ASP A 111 -0.09 -5.71 -0.78
N LEU A 112 0.33 -4.57 -0.25
CA LEU A 112 -0.44 -3.32 -0.22
C LEU A 112 0.18 -2.31 -1.20
N TYR A 113 -0.63 -1.77 -2.10
CA TYR A 113 -0.21 -0.87 -3.17
C TYR A 113 -0.58 0.57 -2.83
N PHE A 114 0.40 1.46 -2.88
CA PHE A 114 0.26 2.91 -2.66
C PHE A 114 0.82 3.67 -3.85
N HIS A 115 0.28 4.84 -4.16
CA HIS A 115 0.88 5.71 -5.19
C HIS A 115 2.22 6.27 -4.73
N THR A 116 3.20 6.33 -5.64
CA THR A 116 4.58 6.73 -5.35
C THR A 116 4.74 8.20 -4.97
N GLU A 117 3.80 9.06 -5.35
CA GLU A 117 3.94 10.53 -5.24
C GLU A 117 3.28 11.12 -3.98
N ASN A 118 2.50 10.34 -3.23
CA ASN A 118 1.70 10.85 -2.12
C ASN A 118 2.00 10.12 -0.80
N PRO A 119 2.57 10.81 0.22
CA PRO A 119 2.86 10.19 1.51
C PRO A 119 1.59 9.69 2.24
N ASN A 120 0.45 10.30 1.95
CA ASN A 120 -0.85 9.96 2.52
C ASN A 120 -1.72 9.21 1.52
N SER A 121 -1.12 8.59 0.49
CA SER A 121 -1.86 7.72 -0.43
C SER A 121 -2.65 6.70 0.37
N LYS A 122 -3.93 6.54 0.04
CA LYS A 122 -4.66 5.36 0.50
C LYS A 122 -4.15 4.13 -0.24
N VAL A 123 -4.50 2.96 0.28
CA VAL A 123 -4.25 1.68 -0.37
C VAL A 123 -5.16 1.57 -1.58
N VAL A 124 -4.54 1.50 -2.75
CA VAL A 124 -5.22 1.38 -4.04
C VAL A 124 -5.62 -0.07 -4.29
N GLN A 125 -4.77 -1.00 -3.86
CA GLN A 125 -4.98 -2.43 -4.07
C GLN A 125 -4.37 -3.24 -2.93
N ILE A 126 -5.07 -4.32 -2.56
CA ILE A 126 -4.54 -5.41 -1.76
C ILE A 126 -4.51 -6.69 -2.60
N LYS A 127 -3.34 -7.34 -2.63
CA LYS A 127 -3.16 -8.69 -3.21
C LYS A 127 -2.67 -9.63 -2.13
N THR A 128 -3.07 -10.89 -2.21
CA THR A 128 -2.60 -11.93 -1.29
C THR A 128 -2.07 -13.12 -2.05
N LYS A 129 -1.10 -13.82 -1.46
CA LYS A 129 -0.66 -15.14 -1.92
C LYS A 129 -0.80 -16.14 -0.78
N THR A 130 -1.56 -17.19 -1.02
CA THR A 130 -1.75 -18.28 -0.06
C THR A 130 -0.53 -19.21 -0.03
N ASP A 131 -0.49 -20.09 0.97
CA ASP A 131 0.59 -21.07 1.09
C ASP A 131 0.75 -21.94 -0.16
N GLN A 132 -0.35 -22.29 -0.81
CA GLN A 132 -0.34 -23.11 -2.02
C GLN A 132 0.33 -22.38 -3.19
N ILE A 133 -0.02 -21.10 -3.40
CA ILE A 133 0.59 -20.26 -4.44
C ILE A 133 2.08 -20.08 -4.15
N LEU A 134 2.44 -19.75 -2.91
CA LEU A 134 3.84 -19.54 -2.52
C LEU A 134 4.67 -20.84 -2.60
N LYS A 135 4.07 -22.00 -2.32
CA LYS A 135 4.70 -23.32 -2.50
C LYS A 135 4.99 -23.60 -3.97
N LYS A 136 4.05 -23.28 -4.86
CA LYS A 136 4.20 -23.44 -6.31
C LYS A 136 5.33 -22.56 -6.83
N GLU A 137 5.31 -21.26 -6.49
CA GLU A 137 6.37 -20.33 -6.89
C GLU A 137 7.75 -20.71 -6.33
N TYR A 138 7.81 -21.24 -5.10
CA TYR A 138 9.05 -21.73 -4.54
C TYR A 138 9.61 -22.93 -5.31
N LYS A 139 8.76 -23.91 -5.65
CA LYS A 139 9.17 -25.06 -6.47
C LYS A 139 9.61 -24.62 -7.87
N GLU A 140 8.89 -23.69 -8.49
CA GLU A 140 9.26 -23.14 -9.79
C GLU A 140 10.64 -22.48 -9.74
N ARG A 141 10.93 -21.67 -8.71
CA ARG A 141 12.26 -21.07 -8.51
C ARG A 141 13.37 -22.08 -8.25
N MET A 142 13.07 -23.18 -7.54
CA MET A 142 14.05 -24.22 -7.27
C MET A 142 14.30 -25.12 -8.49
N ASN A 143 13.32 -25.23 -9.39
CA ASN A 143 13.40 -26.01 -10.62
C ASN A 143 13.86 -25.17 -11.82
N SER A 144 13.80 -23.84 -11.75
CA SER A 144 14.31 -22.95 -12.79
C SER A 144 15.84 -22.94 -12.75
N THR A 145 16.46 -23.48 -13.80
CA THR A 145 17.91 -23.42 -14.03
C THR A 145 18.42 -22.03 -14.42
N GLU A 146 17.52 -21.07 -14.66
CA GLU A 146 17.87 -19.69 -14.98
C GLU A 146 18.17 -18.90 -13.70
N ILE A 147 19.45 -18.55 -13.54
CA ILE A 147 19.89 -17.59 -12.53
C ILE A 147 19.37 -16.21 -12.96
N PRO A 148 18.63 -15.47 -12.10
CA PRO A 148 18.21 -14.12 -12.46
C PRO A 148 19.43 -13.27 -12.82
N PRO A 149 19.33 -12.38 -13.82
CA PRO A 149 20.45 -11.56 -14.25
C PRO A 149 21.03 -10.81 -13.05
N ALA A 150 22.36 -10.78 -12.96
CA ALA A 150 23.04 -10.06 -11.89
C ALA A 150 22.53 -8.61 -11.83
N PRO A 151 22.36 -8.02 -10.64
CA PRO A 151 21.93 -6.64 -10.52
C PRO A 151 22.89 -5.73 -11.31
N PRO A 152 22.40 -4.67 -11.97
CA PRO A 152 23.25 -3.73 -12.68
C PRO A 152 24.29 -3.18 -11.71
N LYS A 153 25.56 -3.18 -12.13
CA LYS A 153 26.63 -2.59 -11.33
C LYS A 153 26.27 -1.13 -11.07
N PRO A 154 26.44 -0.61 -9.85
CA PRO A 154 26.29 0.82 -9.62
C PRO A 154 27.27 1.53 -10.54
N ASP A 155 26.75 2.43 -11.38
CA ASP A 155 27.57 3.28 -12.23
C ASP A 155 28.55 4.02 -11.30
N GLY A 156 29.84 3.69 -11.44
CA GLY A 156 30.89 4.35 -10.69
C GLY A 156 30.83 5.84 -10.97
N LYS A 157 30.45 6.61 -9.95
CA LYS A 157 30.71 8.05 -9.85
C LYS A 157 31.70 8.28 -8.74
#